data_AF-A0A328AZ67-F1
#
_entry.id   AF-A0A328AZ67-F1
#
_cell.length_a   1.000
_cell.length_b   1.000
_cell.length_c   1.000
_cell.angle_alpha   90.00
_cell.angle_beta   90.00
_cell.angle_gamma   90.00
#
_symmetry.space_group_name_H-M   'P 1'
#
loop_
_entity.id
_entity.type
_entity.pdbx_description
1 polymer ?
#
loop_
_entity_poly.entity_id
_entity_poly.type
_entity_poly.pdbx_seq_one_letter_code
_entity_poly.pdbx_strand_id
1 'polypeptide(L)'
;MLKQRRMVAEQIAGALFEAEAAIDAALAKTAALTGVMPQLRREAGASALIGQDAVERASQAIMALAEARRAIVETHKELSVAQHQIGLGAVMVGEPGDKPPVSAELPAGRRLRAVRTAA
;
A
#
# COMPACT_ATOMS: atom_id res chain seq x y z
N MET A 1 -0.11 -32.25 -15.67
CA MET A 1 0.79 -31.07 -15.72
C MET A 1 0.08 -29.69 -15.75
N LEU A 2 -1.25 -29.56 -15.57
CA LEU A 2 -1.90 -28.24 -15.36
C LEU A 2 -2.12 -27.91 -13.88
N LYS A 3 -2.64 -28.89 -13.12
CA LYS A 3 -2.92 -28.78 -11.68
C LYS A 3 -1.71 -28.31 -10.86
N GLN A 4 -0.51 -28.84 -11.15
CA GLN A 4 0.71 -28.45 -10.47
C GLN A 4 1.09 -26.98 -10.71
N ARG A 5 1.04 -26.53 -11.98
CA ARG A 5 1.34 -25.14 -12.34
C ARG A 5 0.36 -24.18 -11.67
N ARG A 6 -0.93 -24.53 -11.66
CA ARG A 6 -1.97 -23.75 -10.98
C ARG A 6 -1.71 -23.65 -9.47
N MET A 7 -1.41 -24.76 -8.81
CA MET A 7 -1.11 -24.78 -7.37
C MET A 7 0.09 -23.89 -7.03
N VAL A 8 1.16 -23.93 -7.83
CA VAL A 8 2.33 -23.06 -7.64
C VAL A 8 1.95 -21.59 -7.85
N ALA A 9 1.17 -21.27 -8.88
CA ALA A 9 0.72 -19.91 -9.15
C ALA A 9 -0.17 -19.35 -8.03
N GLU A 10 -1.07 -20.18 -7.47
CA GLU A 10 -1.92 -19.81 -6.33
C GLU A 10 -1.08 -19.54 -5.06
N GLN A 11 -0.04 -20.33 -4.80
CA GLN A 11 0.89 -20.09 -3.68
C GLN A 11 1.67 -18.78 -3.84
N ILE A 12 2.17 -18.51 -5.05
CA ILE A 12 2.87 -17.26 -5.35
C ILE A 12 1.94 -16.06 -5.19
N ALA A 13 0.70 -16.15 -5.68
CA ALA A 13 -0.30 -15.09 -5.53
C ALA A 13 -0.62 -14.82 -4.05
N GLY A 14 -0.78 -15.86 -3.24
CA GLY A 14 -0.97 -15.72 -1.79
C GLY A 14 0.19 -14.97 -1.12
N ALA A 15 1.43 -15.38 -1.39
CA ALA A 15 2.61 -14.72 -0.85
C ALA A 15 2.75 -13.26 -1.31
N LEU A 16 2.36 -12.95 -2.55
CA LEU A 16 2.35 -11.58 -3.07
C LEU A 16 1.36 -10.69 -2.30
N PHE A 17 0.13 -11.17 -2.07
CA PHE A 17 -0.86 -10.41 -1.32
C PHE A 17 -0.46 -10.19 0.14
N GLU A 18 0.13 -11.21 0.77
CA GLU A 18 0.68 -11.06 2.13
C GLU A 18 1.78 -9.99 2.17
N ALA A 19 2.68 -9.96 1.18
CA ALA A 19 3.73 -8.96 1.08
C ALA A 19 3.16 -7.54 0.84
N GLU A 20 2.18 -7.38 -0.06
CA GLU A 20 1.47 -6.12 -0.30
C GLU A 20 0.83 -5.59 1.00
N ALA A 21 0.08 -6.45 1.69
CA ALA A 21 -0.61 -6.10 2.94
C ALA A 21 0.37 -5.72 4.07
N ALA A 22 1.49 -6.44 4.18
CA ALA A 22 2.52 -6.16 5.18
C ALA A 22 3.17 -4.78 4.97
N ILE A 23 3.45 -4.41 3.72
CA ILE A 23 4.00 -3.09 3.39
C ILE A 23 2.99 -1.99 3.69
N ASP A 24 1.72 -2.18 3.34
CA ASP A 24 0.65 -1.20 3.62
C ASP A 24 0.46 -0.99 5.13
N ALA A 25 0.49 -2.09 5.91
CA ALA A 25 0.45 -2.02 7.37
C ALA A 25 1.66 -1.28 7.94
N ALA A 26 2.87 -1.57 7.45
CA ALA A 26 4.10 -0.91 7.88
C ALA A 26 4.07 0.60 7.59
N LEU A 27 3.60 1.00 6.40
CA LEU A 27 3.47 2.40 6.01
C LEU A 27 2.50 3.14 6.93
N ALA A 28 1.32 2.55 7.18
CA ALA A 28 0.32 3.13 8.07
C ALA A 28 0.83 3.33 9.51
N LYS A 29 1.48 2.30 10.09
CA LYS A 29 2.02 2.36 11.46
C LYS A 29 3.19 3.34 11.57
N THR A 30 4.06 3.38 10.57
CA THR A 30 5.19 4.33 10.55
C THR A 30 4.71 5.77 10.45
N ALA A 31 3.72 6.05 9.60
CA ALA A 31 3.10 7.37 9.51
C ALA A 31 2.46 7.81 10.83
N ALA A 32 1.76 6.90 11.52
CA ALA A 32 1.17 7.18 12.83
C ALA A 32 2.26 7.52 13.88
N LEU A 33 3.36 6.76 13.91
CA LEU A 33 4.51 7.05 14.77
C LEU A 33 5.13 8.44 14.46
N THR A 34 5.36 8.74 13.18
CA THR A 34 5.92 10.04 12.76
C THR A 34 5.03 11.20 13.20
N GLY A 35 3.71 11.04 13.13
CA GLY A 35 2.75 12.07 13.54
C GLY A 35 2.67 12.28 15.06
N VAL A 36 2.76 11.22 15.87
CA VAL A 36 2.58 11.32 17.33
C VAL A 36 3.79 11.96 18.04
N MET A 37 5.00 11.80 17.48
CA MET A 37 6.23 12.36 18.06
C MET A 37 6.18 13.89 18.31
N PRO A 38 5.93 14.75 17.31
CA PRO A 38 5.90 16.19 17.52
C PRO A 38 4.73 16.64 18.42
N GLN A 39 3.62 15.89 18.44
CA GLN A 39 2.50 16.15 19.33
C GLN A 39 2.90 15.91 20.79
N LEU A 40 3.36 14.70 21.12
CA LEU A 40 3.75 14.35 22.50
C LEU A 40 4.93 15.19 23.00
N ARG A 41 5.88 15.52 22.12
CA ARG A 41 6.97 16.45 22.41
C ARG A 41 6.44 17.81 22.90
N ARG A 42 5.42 18.35 22.21
CA ARG A 42 4.79 19.62 22.57
C ARG A 42 4.01 19.51 23.89
N GLU A 43 3.26 18.41 24.08
CA GLU A 43 2.52 18.14 25.32
C GLU A 43 3.47 18.03 26.54
N ALA A 44 4.68 17.50 26.34
CA ALA A 44 5.72 17.45 27.35
C ALA A 44 6.42 18.79 27.61
N GLY A 45 6.05 19.87 26.92
CA GLY A 45 6.71 21.18 27.05
C GLY A 45 8.16 21.21 26.54
N ALA A 46 8.57 20.22 25.74
CA ALA A 46 9.94 20.12 25.25
C ALA A 46 10.19 21.06 24.04
N SER A 47 11.45 21.45 23.86
CA SER A 47 11.90 22.22 22.69
C SER A 47 11.60 21.50 21.37
N ALA A 48 11.40 22.24 20.27
CA ALA A 48 11.19 21.70 18.93
C ALA A 48 12.39 20.95 18.36
N LEU A 49 13.59 21.23 18.89
CA LEU A 49 14.82 20.53 18.49
C LEU A 49 14.91 19.12 19.08
N ILE A 50 14.19 18.84 20.17
CA ILE A 50 14.20 17.52 20.80
C ILE A 50 13.48 16.51 19.91
N GLY A 51 14.21 15.49 19.46
CA GLY A 51 13.68 14.40 18.64
C GLY A 51 13.52 14.74 17.15
N GLN A 52 14.02 15.89 16.68
CA GLN A 52 13.92 16.28 15.27
C GLN A 52 14.54 15.22 14.33
N ASP A 53 15.74 14.71 14.66
CA ASP A 53 16.40 13.68 13.87
C ASP A 53 15.56 12.40 13.80
N ALA A 54 14.85 12.03 14.87
CA ALA A 54 13.97 10.86 14.87
C ALA A 54 12.78 11.05 13.92
N VAL A 55 12.18 12.24 13.88
CA VAL A 55 11.11 12.59 12.92
C VAL A 55 11.64 12.52 11.48
N GLU A 56 12.84 13.01 11.24
CA GLU A 56 13.48 12.95 9.92
C GLU A 56 13.73 11.50 9.48
N ARG A 57 14.32 10.66 10.34
CA ARG A 57 14.55 9.24 10.03
C ARG A 57 13.25 8.48 9.81
N ALA A 58 12.22 8.75 10.60
CA ALA A 58 10.90 8.13 10.40
C ALA A 58 10.26 8.58 9.07
N SER A 59 10.47 9.82 8.65
CA SER A 59 10.01 10.32 7.34
C SER A 59 10.74 9.64 6.17
N GLN A 60 12.06 9.44 6.31
CA GLN A 60 12.85 8.68 5.33
C GLN A 60 12.37 7.22 5.22
N ALA A 61 12.02 6.59 6.35
CA ALA A 61 11.46 5.24 6.36
C ALA A 61 10.11 5.16 5.61
N ILE A 62 9.23 6.16 5.75
CA ILE A 62 7.97 6.25 4.99
C ILE A 62 8.26 6.29 3.49
N MET A 63 9.24 7.09 3.05
CA MET A 63 9.61 7.16 1.63
C MET A 63 10.10 5.81 1.11
N ALA A 64 10.94 5.11 1.88
CA ALA A 64 11.43 3.79 1.50
C ALA A 64 10.29 2.75 1.41
N LEU A 65 9.33 2.78 2.33
CA LEU A 65 8.15 1.91 2.29
C LEU A 65 7.25 2.21 1.07
N ALA A 66 7.08 3.49 0.72
CA ALA A 66 6.32 3.89 -0.46
C ALA A 66 6.98 3.38 -1.76
N GLU A 67 8.31 3.40 -1.83
CA GLU A 67 9.05 2.84 -2.96
C GLU A 67 8.97 1.31 -3.00
N ALA A 68 9.11 0.65 -1.84
CA ALA A 68 8.91 -0.81 -1.74
C ALA A 68 7.52 -1.24 -2.23
N ARG A 69 6.48 -0.48 -1.86
CA ARG A 69 5.11 -0.71 -2.34
C ARG A 69 5.03 -0.60 -3.87
N ARG A 70 5.64 0.43 -4.46
CA ARG A 70 5.69 0.59 -5.93
C ARG A 70 6.36 -0.61 -6.57
N ALA A 71 7.51 -1.04 -6.07
CA ALA A 71 8.24 -2.18 -6.60
C ALA A 71 7.44 -3.49 -6.53
N ILE A 72 6.69 -3.72 -5.45
CA ILE A 72 5.82 -4.90 -5.31
C ILE A 72 4.63 -4.83 -6.30
N VAL A 73 4.04 -3.66 -6.51
CA VAL A 73 2.98 -3.50 -7.51
C VAL A 73 3.50 -3.78 -8.93
N GLU A 74 4.72 -3.38 -9.27
CA GLU A 74 5.33 -3.76 -10.56
C GLU A 74 5.63 -5.26 -10.62
N THR A 75 6.09 -5.86 -9.53
CA THR A 75 6.27 -7.32 -9.42
C THR A 75 4.97 -8.07 -9.70
N HIS A 76 3.83 -7.58 -9.19
CA HIS A 76 2.51 -8.12 -9.50
C HIS A 76 2.24 -8.14 -11.00
N LYS A 77 2.53 -7.06 -11.72
CA LYS A 77 2.31 -6.98 -13.18
C LYS A 77 3.17 -7.98 -13.94
N GLU A 78 4.43 -8.12 -13.55
CA GLU A 78 5.34 -9.09 -14.17
C GLU A 78 4.90 -10.54 -13.91
N LEU A 79 4.36 -10.83 -12.72
CA LEU A 79 3.78 -12.14 -12.43
C LEU A 79 2.56 -12.46 -13.30
N SER A 80 1.75 -11.46 -13.65
CA SER A 80 0.68 -11.62 -14.64
C SER A 80 1.23 -12.01 -16.02
N VAL A 81 2.38 -11.46 -16.44
CA VAL A 81 3.03 -11.88 -17.70
C VAL A 81 3.52 -13.32 -17.59
N ALA A 82 4.18 -13.68 -16.49
CA ALA A 82 4.68 -15.03 -16.25
C ALA A 82 3.55 -16.08 -16.26
N GLN A 83 2.38 -15.74 -15.70
CA GLN A 83 1.19 -16.58 -15.74
C GLN A 83 0.78 -16.96 -17.18
N HIS A 84 0.85 -16.01 -18.12
CA HIS A 84 0.56 -16.27 -19.54
C HIS A 84 1.62 -17.17 -20.16
N GLN A 85 2.90 -16.93 -19.88
CA GLN A 85 4.02 -17.73 -20.39
C GLN A 85 3.93 -19.20 -19.97
N ILE A 86 3.43 -19.47 -18.76
CA ILE A 86 3.22 -20.85 -18.27
C ILE A 86 1.86 -21.43 -18.64
N GLY A 87 1.12 -20.83 -19.57
CA GLY A 87 -0.14 -21.35 -20.10
C GLY A 87 -1.32 -21.29 -19.12
N LEU A 88 -1.30 -20.34 -18.17
CA LEU A 88 -2.39 -20.09 -17.21
C LEU A 88 -3.17 -18.80 -17.52
N GLY A 89 -2.95 -18.16 -18.67
CA GLY A 89 -3.60 -16.88 -19.01
C GLY A 89 -5.13 -16.92 -19.12
N ALA A 90 -5.73 -18.10 -19.32
CA ALA A 90 -7.18 -18.29 -19.34
C ALA A 90 -7.79 -18.57 -17.95
N VAL A 91 -6.97 -18.65 -16.90
CA VAL A 91 -7.38 -18.97 -15.53
C VAL A 91 -7.15 -17.72 -14.69
N MET A 92 -8.16 -17.23 -13.97
CA MET A 92 -7.91 -16.21 -12.96
C MET A 92 -7.15 -16.84 -11.78
N VAL A 93 -5.98 -16.29 -11.44
CA VAL A 93 -5.18 -16.71 -10.28
C VAL A 93 -5.16 -15.55 -9.28
N GLY A 94 -5.59 -15.81 -8.05
CA GLY A 94 -5.79 -14.78 -7.03
C GLY A 94 -7.27 -14.49 -6.76
N GLU A 95 -7.55 -13.49 -5.91
CA GLU A 95 -8.92 -13.14 -5.50
C GLU A 95 -9.72 -12.46 -6.64
N PRO A 96 -10.91 -12.95 -7.00
CA PRO A 96 -11.76 -12.30 -8.00
C PRO A 96 -12.45 -11.06 -7.40
N GLY A 97 -12.21 -9.87 -7.97
CA GLY A 97 -13.12 -8.71 -7.81
C GLY A 97 -12.55 -7.45 -7.16
N ASP A 98 -11.32 -7.44 -6.64
CA ASP A 98 -10.92 -6.41 -5.67
C ASP A 98 -10.15 -5.21 -6.22
N LYS A 99 -9.83 -5.17 -7.52
CA LYS A 99 -9.23 -3.98 -8.14
C LYS A 99 -10.30 -3.23 -8.94
N PRO A 100 -10.81 -2.09 -8.46
CA PRO A 100 -11.60 -1.19 -9.28
C PRO A 100 -10.81 -0.88 -10.56
N PRO A 101 -11.47 -0.83 -11.74
CA PRO A 101 -10.78 -0.45 -12.95
C PRO A 101 -10.18 0.95 -12.76
N VAL A 102 -8.93 1.13 -13.15
CA VAL A 102 -8.20 2.42 -13.06
C VAL A 102 -8.94 3.52 -13.83
N SER A 103 -9.77 3.12 -14.80
CA SER A 103 -10.63 3.96 -15.63
C SER A 103 -12.11 3.95 -15.24
N ALA A 104 -12.48 3.49 -14.02
CA ALA A 104 -13.81 3.79 -13.51
C ALA A 104 -13.95 5.32 -13.45
N GLU A 105 -14.65 5.90 -14.42
CA GLU A 105 -15.15 7.26 -14.32
C GLU A 105 -15.80 7.38 -12.93
N LEU A 106 -15.18 8.18 -12.06
CA LEU A 106 -15.79 8.57 -10.80
C LEU A 106 -17.22 9.01 -11.16
N PRO A 107 -18.27 8.46 -10.52
CA PRO A 107 -19.63 8.85 -10.85
C PRO A 107 -19.70 10.37 -10.82
N ALA A 108 -20.00 10.97 -11.98
CA ALA A 108 -20.00 12.41 -12.16
C ALA A 108 -20.95 13.01 -11.12
N GLY A 109 -20.38 13.65 -10.10
CA GLY A 109 -21.15 14.43 -9.14
C GLY A 109 -21.27 13.82 -7.74
N ARG A 110 -20.22 13.97 -6.95
CA ARG A 110 -20.40 14.44 -5.57
C ARG A 110 -19.35 15.50 -5.27
N ARG A 111 -19.65 16.74 -5.69
CA ARG A 111 -18.85 17.90 -5.28
C ARG A 111 -18.92 17.98 -3.76
N LEU A 112 -17.78 17.86 -3.09
CA LEU A 112 -17.68 18.10 -1.66
C LEU A 112 -18.20 19.52 -1.39
N ARG A 113 -19.32 19.62 -0.67
CA ARG A 113 -19.89 20.91 -0.27
C ARG A 113 -19.10 21.39 0.93
N ALA A 114 -18.45 22.55 0.82
CA ALA A 114 -17.81 23.19 1.96
C ALA A 114 -18.87 23.44 3.05
N VAL A 115 -18.74 22.77 4.19
CA VAL A 115 -19.53 23.08 5.38
C VAL A 115 -18.90 24.32 6.00
N ARG A 116 -19.58 25.46 5.88
CA ARG A 116 -19.21 26.64 6.67
C ARG A 116 -19.54 26.30 8.12
N THR A 117 -18.52 26.17 8.97
CA THR A 117 -18.70 26.22 10.41
C THR A 117 -19.21 27.61 10.75
N ALA A 118 -20.44 27.67 11.29
CA ALA A 118 -20.96 28.90 11.87
C ALA A 118 -20.12 29.26 13.11
N ALA A 119 -19.93 30.57 13.27
CA ALA A 119 -19.10 31.30 14.23
C ALA A 119 -18.91 30.66 15.62
#